data_AF-A0A511Z335-F1
#
_entry.id   AF-A0A511Z335-F1
#
_cell.length_a   1.000
_cell.length_b   1.000
_cell.length_c   1.000
_cell.angle_alpha   90.00
_cell.angle_beta   90.00
_cell.angle_gamma   90.00
#
_symmetry.space_group_name_H-M   'P 1'
#
loop_
_entity.id
_entity.type
_entity.pdbx_description
1 polymer ?
#
loop_
_entity_poly.entity_id
_entity_poly.type
_entity_poly.pdbx_seq_one_letter_code
_entity_poly.pdbx_strand_id
1 'polypeptide(L)'
;MTNSLMQAIDSGDVKKIQTRLMTYLSTNPLDSKQEVKQALRMIDEKEIAVWDEHDGREFVESRDEWTKDYFGKLQAQLITNFSKKRVEYILKVGRVAYRDELNRPEPARKSPSRPTSSQSNNSNMGKFIGVGLAVVATVAVVYWVIK
;
A
#
# COMPACT_ATOMS: atom_id res chain seq x y z
N MET A 1 2.44 10.71 12.81
CA MET A 1 3.27 10.11 11.74
C MET A 1 4.25 9.12 12.34
N THR A 2 4.46 7.97 11.70
CA THR A 2 5.45 6.98 12.13
C THR A 2 6.86 7.56 12.03
N ASN A 3 7.73 7.17 12.96
CA ASN A 3 9.12 7.61 12.96
C ASN A 3 9.82 7.31 11.63
N SER A 4 9.48 6.20 10.96
CA SER A 4 10.12 5.78 9.72
C SER A 4 9.71 6.60 8.49
N LEU A 5 8.47 7.09 8.40
CA LEU A 5 8.05 7.99 7.32
C LEU A 5 8.60 9.40 7.54
N MET A 6 8.59 9.88 8.79
CA MET A 6 9.18 11.17 9.15
C MET A 6 10.69 11.20 8.85
N GLN A 7 11.42 10.17 9.25
CA GLN A 7 12.85 10.04 8.95
C GLN A 7 13.15 10.03 7.45
N ALA A 8 12.30 9.39 6.63
CA ALA A 8 12.49 9.37 5.18
C ALA A 8 12.31 10.77 4.57
N ILE A 9 11.32 11.53 5.06
CA ILE A 9 11.07 12.92 4.65
C ILE A 9 12.22 13.82 5.09
N ASP A 10 12.68 13.70 6.34
CA ASP A 10 13.78 14.50 6.86
C ASP A 10 15.11 14.19 6.18
N SER A 11 15.33 12.95 5.75
CA SER A 11 16.52 12.58 4.98
C SER A 11 16.44 12.96 3.50
N GLY A 12 15.28 13.43 3.00
CA GLY A 12 15.06 13.72 1.58
C GLY A 12 15.19 12.49 0.65
N ASP A 13 15.11 11.27 1.18
CA ASP A 13 15.33 10.05 0.40
C ASP A 13 14.05 9.70 -0.37
N VAL A 14 13.97 10.16 -1.61
CA VAL A 14 12.79 10.03 -2.47
C VAL A 14 12.30 8.59 -2.54
N LYS A 15 13.18 7.60 -2.73
CA LYS A 15 12.77 6.20 -2.87
C LYS A 15 12.24 5.63 -1.55
N LYS A 16 12.83 6.01 -0.41
CA LYS A 16 12.27 5.66 0.90
C LYS A 16 10.92 6.33 1.12
N ILE A 17 10.75 7.61 0.78
CA ILE A 17 9.46 8.30 0.92
C ILE A 17 8.38 7.59 0.11
N GLN A 18 8.62 7.32 -1.18
CA GLN A 18 7.70 6.60 -2.07
C GLN A 18 7.32 5.23 -1.47
N THR A 19 8.32 4.44 -1.07
CA THR A 19 8.12 3.10 -0.49
C THR A 19 7.30 3.13 0.80
N ARG A 20 7.58 4.11 1.68
CA ARG A 20 6.85 4.25 2.95
C ARG A 20 5.42 4.70 2.74
N LEU A 21 5.17 5.63 1.81
CA LEU A 21 3.82 6.04 1.44
C LEU A 21 3.01 4.89 0.84
N MET A 22 3.58 4.12 -0.09
CA MET A 22 2.92 2.93 -0.65
C MET A 22 2.58 1.91 0.45
N THR A 23 3.54 1.62 1.33
CA THR A 23 3.33 0.70 2.46
C THR A 23 2.20 1.18 3.35
N TYR A 24 2.16 2.47 3.65
CA TYR A 24 1.13 3.04 4.50
C TYR A 24 -0.26 2.99 3.86
N LEU A 25 -0.38 3.39 2.59
CA LEU A 25 -1.64 3.32 1.87
C LEU A 25 -2.17 1.88 1.82
N SER A 26 -1.29 0.90 1.62
CA SER A 26 -1.68 -0.52 1.61
C SER A 26 -2.09 -1.07 2.98
N THR A 27 -1.49 -0.58 4.08
CA THR A 27 -1.73 -1.11 5.44
C THR A 27 -2.77 -0.32 6.23
N ASN A 28 -3.01 0.93 5.86
CA ASN A 28 -4.02 1.80 6.44
C ASN A 28 -4.74 2.60 5.33
N PRO A 29 -5.62 1.95 4.55
CA PRO A 29 -6.32 2.57 3.42
C PRO A 29 -7.26 3.73 3.82
N LEU A 30 -7.63 3.81 5.09
CA LEU A 30 -8.49 4.85 5.64
C LEU A 30 -7.71 6.11 6.05
N ASP A 31 -6.38 6.00 6.19
CA ASP A 31 -5.51 7.04 6.75
C ASP A 31 -6.08 7.61 8.07
N SER A 32 -6.56 6.72 8.95
CA SER A 32 -7.31 7.11 10.16
C SER A 32 -6.54 8.06 11.09
N LYS A 33 -5.21 7.98 11.08
CA LYS A 33 -4.30 8.87 11.84
C LYS A 33 -3.76 10.05 11.04
N GLN A 34 -4.23 10.22 9.80
CA GLN A 34 -3.84 11.28 8.86
C GLN A 34 -2.32 11.34 8.57
N GLU A 35 -1.62 10.21 8.62
CA GLU A 35 -0.17 10.17 8.48
C GLU A 35 0.24 10.38 7.02
N VAL A 36 -0.54 9.86 6.05
CA VAL A 36 -0.30 10.16 4.64
C VAL A 36 -0.55 11.63 4.37
N LYS A 37 -1.70 12.18 4.82
CA LYS A 37 -2.00 13.60 4.65
C LYS A 37 -0.94 14.51 5.27
N GLN A 38 -0.43 14.16 6.46
CA GLN A 38 0.65 14.91 7.10
C GLN A 38 1.93 14.84 6.27
N ALA A 39 2.30 13.66 5.76
CA ALA A 39 3.45 13.49 4.90
C ALA A 39 3.35 14.29 3.60
N LEU A 40 2.18 14.30 2.94
CA LEU A 40 1.95 15.11 1.72
C LEU A 40 2.24 16.59 1.97
N ARG A 41 1.72 17.14 3.08
CA ARG A 41 1.98 18.54 3.47
C ARG A 41 3.47 18.80 3.66
N MET A 42 4.17 17.92 4.38
CA MET A 42 5.60 18.11 4.63
C MET A 42 6.46 17.98 3.36
N ILE A 43 6.08 17.09 2.44
CA ILE A 43 6.74 16.96 1.13
C ILE A 43 6.58 18.25 0.33
N ASP A 44 5.38 18.84 0.33
CA ASP A 44 5.10 20.11 -0.35
C ASP A 44 5.85 21.27 0.32
N GLU A 45 5.80 21.38 1.64
CA GLU A 45 6.48 22.44 2.42
C GLU A 45 8.00 22.42 2.25
N LYS A 46 8.59 21.22 2.09
CA LYS A 46 10.03 21.04 1.88
C LYS A 46 10.42 20.98 0.40
N GLU A 47 9.46 21.13 -0.52
CA GLU A 47 9.66 21.08 -1.97
C GLU A 47 10.42 19.82 -2.45
N ILE A 48 10.16 18.68 -1.81
CA ILE A 48 10.87 17.43 -2.14
C ILE A 48 10.28 16.87 -3.45
N ALA A 49 11.13 16.68 -4.47
CA ALA A 49 10.75 16.15 -5.78
C ALA A 49 10.44 14.64 -5.74
N VAL A 50 9.34 14.27 -5.08
CA VAL A 50 8.89 12.87 -4.89
C VAL A 50 7.97 12.41 -6.01
N TRP A 51 7.30 13.34 -6.69
CA TRP A 51 6.18 13.07 -7.57
C TRP A 51 6.62 12.87 -9.02
N ASP A 52 6.15 11.79 -9.63
CA ASP A 52 6.15 11.66 -11.07
C ASP A 52 5.00 12.51 -11.66
N GLU A 53 5.16 12.95 -12.91
CA GLU A 53 4.02 13.47 -13.68
C GLU A 53 2.97 12.36 -13.86
N HIS A 54 1.69 12.73 -13.82
CA HIS A 54 0.63 11.75 -13.97
C HIS A 54 0.56 11.24 -15.42
N ASP A 55 0.66 9.93 -15.58
CA ASP A 55 0.75 9.23 -16.87
C ASP A 55 -0.56 9.14 -17.70
N GLY A 56 -1.60 9.87 -17.32
CA GLY A 56 -2.86 9.94 -18.08
C GLY A 56 -3.78 8.73 -17.93
N ARG A 57 -3.44 7.71 -17.14
CA ARG A 57 -4.38 6.60 -16.84
C ARG A 57 -5.60 7.14 -16.11
N GLU A 58 -6.77 6.87 -16.69
CA GLU A 58 -8.05 7.38 -16.18
C GLU A 58 -8.42 6.81 -14.82
N PHE A 59 -9.22 7.60 -14.10
CA PHE A 59 -9.82 7.20 -12.84
C PHE A 59 -11.29 6.81 -13.08
N VAL A 60 -11.72 5.73 -12.44
CA VAL A 60 -13.12 5.31 -12.46
C VAL A 60 -13.88 6.26 -11.54
N GLU A 61 -14.70 7.16 -12.08
CA GLU A 61 -15.37 8.19 -11.28
C GLU A 61 -16.57 7.66 -10.47
N SER A 62 -17.15 6.53 -10.89
CA SER A 62 -18.28 5.90 -10.21
C SER A 62 -17.86 5.34 -8.84
N ARG A 63 -18.42 5.89 -7.76
CA ARG A 63 -18.11 5.46 -6.38
C ARG A 63 -18.57 4.05 -6.08
N ASP A 64 -19.58 3.54 -6.78
CA ASP A 64 -20.05 2.16 -6.62
C ASP A 64 -19.02 1.14 -7.13
N GLU A 65 -18.11 1.58 -8.01
CA GLU A 65 -17.01 0.78 -8.52
C GLU A 65 -15.72 0.92 -7.69
N TRP A 66 -15.73 1.75 -6.64
CA TRP A 66 -14.61 1.92 -5.71
C TRP A 66 -14.55 0.76 -4.71
N THR A 67 -14.21 -0.40 -5.24
CA THR A 67 -14.05 -1.65 -4.50
C THR A 67 -12.64 -1.80 -3.95
N LYS A 68 -12.44 -2.77 -3.05
CA LYS A 68 -11.09 -3.15 -2.56
C LYS A 68 -10.19 -3.67 -3.69
N ASP A 69 -10.77 -4.31 -4.71
CA ASP A 69 -10.04 -4.74 -5.92
C ASP A 69 -9.56 -3.52 -6.72
N TYR A 70 -10.43 -2.54 -6.94
CA TYR A 70 -10.05 -1.31 -7.62
C TYR A 70 -8.98 -0.53 -6.85
N PHE A 71 -9.10 -0.46 -5.52
CA PHE A 71 -8.06 0.08 -4.65
C PHE A 71 -6.70 -0.64 -4.86
N GLY A 72 -6.71 -1.98 -4.88
CA GLY A 72 -5.51 -2.79 -5.12
C GLY A 72 -4.89 -2.54 -6.50
N LYS A 73 -5.70 -2.36 -7.54
CA LYS A 73 -5.23 -1.96 -8.88
C LYS A 73 -4.51 -0.62 -8.83
N LEU A 74 -5.07 0.39 -8.17
CA LEU A 74 -4.44 1.70 -8.03
C LEU A 74 -3.11 1.61 -7.24
N GLN A 75 -3.03 0.77 -6.20
CA GLN A 75 -1.78 0.50 -5.47
C GLN A 75 -0.71 -0.07 -6.41
N ALA A 76 -1.05 -1.05 -7.25
CA ALA A 76 -0.11 -1.62 -8.21
C ALA A 76 0.39 -0.56 -9.21
N GLN A 77 -0.47 0.38 -9.62
CA GLN A 77 -0.09 1.44 -10.54
C GLN A 77 0.95 2.40 -9.94
N LEU A 78 0.96 2.61 -8.62
CA LEU A 78 1.98 3.45 -7.94
C LEU A 78 3.41 2.95 -8.13
N ILE A 79 3.62 1.65 -8.38
CA ILE A 79 4.94 1.07 -8.66
C ILE A 79 5.54 1.63 -9.94
N THR A 80 4.69 1.90 -10.95
CA THR A 80 5.09 2.34 -12.28
C THR A 80 4.99 3.85 -12.48
N ASN A 81 4.14 4.53 -11.70
CA ASN A 81 3.98 5.98 -11.75
C ASN A 81 3.49 6.49 -10.39
N PHE A 82 4.40 7.08 -9.64
CA PHE A 82 4.15 7.60 -8.30
C PHE A 82 3.74 9.08 -8.36
N SER A 83 2.59 9.34 -9.00
CA SER A 83 2.07 10.70 -9.13
C SER A 83 1.25 11.11 -7.90
N LYS A 84 1.39 12.39 -7.52
CA LYS A 84 0.63 13.00 -6.41
C LYS A 84 -0.88 12.80 -6.59
N LYS A 85 -1.37 13.08 -7.80
CA LYS A 85 -2.78 12.91 -8.18
C LYS A 85 -3.29 11.49 -7.90
N ARG A 86 -2.49 10.45 -8.19
CA ARG A 86 -2.87 9.05 -7.93
C ARG A 86 -2.88 8.74 -6.43
N VAL A 87 -1.88 9.20 -5.67
CA VAL A 87 -1.85 9.01 -4.21
C VAL A 87 -3.07 9.65 -3.54
N GLU A 88 -3.42 10.87 -3.90
CA GLU A 88 -4.60 11.56 -3.39
C GLU A 88 -5.90 10.85 -3.79
N TYR A 89 -5.97 10.32 -5.02
CA TYR A 89 -7.12 9.58 -5.50
C TYR A 89 -7.32 8.27 -4.73
N ILE A 90 -6.23 7.52 -4.49
CA ILE A 90 -6.23 6.32 -3.67
C ILE A 90 -6.77 6.57 -2.26
N LEU A 91 -6.42 7.71 -1.63
CA LEU A 91 -6.97 8.07 -0.32
C LEU A 91 -8.50 8.26 -0.36
N LYS A 92 -9.06 8.76 -1.48
CA LYS A 92 -10.51 8.89 -1.65
C LYS A 92 -11.16 7.52 -1.83
N VAL A 93 -10.60 6.69 -2.71
CA VAL A 93 -11.08 5.32 -2.99
C VAL A 93 -11.01 4.46 -1.72
N GLY A 94 -9.90 4.52 -0.97
CA GLY A 94 -9.71 3.76 0.26
C GLY A 94 -10.79 4.02 1.31
N ARG A 95 -11.22 5.28 1.48
CA ARG A 95 -12.32 5.61 2.40
C ARG A 95 -13.66 4.99 2.03
N VAL A 96 -13.94 4.84 0.73
CA VAL A 96 -15.18 4.23 0.26
C VAL A 96 -15.07 2.71 0.32
N ALA A 97 -14.00 2.15 -0.24
CA ALA A 97 -13.76 0.71 -0.34
C ALA A 97 -13.63 0.01 1.03
N TYR A 98 -13.18 0.74 2.05
CA TYR A 98 -12.97 0.22 3.41
C TYR A 98 -13.90 0.88 4.43
N ARG A 99 -14.99 1.54 4.01
CA ARG A 99 -15.91 2.26 4.90
C ARG A 99 -16.47 1.40 6.04
N ASP A 100 -16.72 0.11 5.77
CA ASP A 100 -17.29 -0.81 6.77
C ASP A 100 -16.30 -1.13 7.89
N GLU A 101 -14.99 -0.93 7.66
CA GLU A 101 -13.94 -1.12 8.66
C GLU A 101 -13.86 0.05 9.66
N LEU A 102 -14.42 1.22 9.33
CA LEU A 102 -14.52 2.35 10.27
C LEU A 102 -15.42 2.03 11.47
N ASN A 103 -16.43 1.18 11.26
CA ASN A 103 -17.43 0.83 12.27
C ASN A 103 -17.16 -0.52 12.92
N ARG A 104 -16.07 -1.21 12.52
CA ARG A 104 -15.71 -2.49 13.12
C ARG A 104 -15.12 -2.19 14.51
N PRO A 105 -15.72 -2.68 15.61
CA PRO A 105 -15.09 -2.56 16.91
C PRO A 105 -13.72 -3.20 16.83
N GLU A 106 -12.67 -2.50 17.30
CA GLU A 106 -11.32 -3.05 17.30
C GLU A 106 -11.38 -4.46 17.94
N PRO A 107 -10.91 -5.51 17.25
CA PRO A 107 -10.84 -6.82 17.87
C PRO A 107 -10.01 -6.65 19.14
N ALA A 108 -10.62 -6.97 20.30
CA ALA A 108 -9.98 -6.88 21.60
C ALA A 108 -8.57 -7.46 21.47
N ARG A 109 -7.55 -6.61 21.65
CA ARG A 109 -6.15 -7.02 21.60
C ARG A 109 -6.01 -8.15 22.60
N LYS A 110 -5.88 -9.40 22.12
CA LYS A 110 -5.39 -10.48 22.95
C LYS A 110 -3.95 -10.08 23.31
N SER A 111 -3.79 -9.50 24.50
CA SER A 111 -2.48 -9.29 25.09
C SER A 111 -1.70 -10.60 25.00
N PRO A 112 -0.45 -10.59 24.52
CA PRO A 112 0.37 -11.79 24.56
C PRO A 112 0.65 -12.14 26.02
N SER A 113 -0.08 -13.12 26.55
CA SER A 113 0.30 -13.80 27.79
C SER A 113 1.70 -14.37 27.58
N ARG A 114 2.64 -13.96 28.45
CA ARG A 114 3.98 -14.56 28.55
C ARG A 114 3.90 -16.09 28.75
N PRO A 115 4.94 -16.82 28.33
CA PRO A 115 4.85 -18.25 28.03
C PRO A 115 4.78 -19.09 29.30
N THR A 116 3.79 -19.98 29.38
CA THR A 116 3.85 -21.13 30.28
C THR A 116 4.55 -22.25 29.53
N SER A 117 5.72 -22.63 30.04
CA SER A 117 6.42 -23.85 29.67
C SER A 117 5.48 -25.05 29.76
N SER A 118 5.16 -25.68 28.63
CA SER A 118 4.88 -27.10 28.61
C SER A 118 5.78 -27.74 27.55
N GLN A 119 6.61 -28.63 28.06
CA GLN A 119 7.50 -29.46 27.29
C GLN A 119 6.66 -30.52 26.59
N SER A 120 6.63 -30.49 25.26
CA SER A 120 6.20 -31.63 24.48
C SER A 120 7.02 -31.68 23.20
N ASN A 121 8.07 -32.49 23.26
CA ASN A 121 8.79 -33.00 22.11
C ASN A 121 7.81 -33.83 21.26
N ASN A 122 7.49 -33.38 20.06
CA ASN A 122 7.60 -34.29 18.92
C ASN A 122 7.77 -33.54 17.59
N SER A 123 8.73 -34.02 16.83
CA SER A 123 9.05 -33.61 15.48
C SER A 123 7.89 -33.88 14.52
N ASN A 124 7.62 -32.94 13.62
CA ASN A 124 7.63 -33.14 12.15
C ASN A 124 6.78 -32.11 11.41
N MET A 125 7.43 -31.59 10.37
CA MET A 125 6.86 -31.23 9.07
C MET A 125 6.11 -29.91 8.95
N GLY A 126 6.67 -29.08 8.08
CA GLY A 126 6.17 -27.76 7.77
C GLY A 126 4.92 -27.73 6.91
N LYS A 127 4.40 -26.52 6.75
CA LYS A 127 3.83 -25.99 5.51
C LYS A 127 3.66 -24.48 5.67
N PHE A 128 4.56 -23.74 5.03
CA PHE A 128 4.34 -22.36 4.63
C PHE A 128 3.29 -22.36 3.52
N ILE A 129 2.22 -21.60 3.68
CA ILE A 129 1.34 -21.23 2.56
C ILE A 129 1.33 -19.70 2.50
N GLY A 130 2.41 -19.16 1.95
CA GLY A 130 2.41 -17.83 1.35
C GLY A 130 1.95 -18.00 -0.10
N VAL A 131 0.69 -17.69 -0.41
CA VAL A 131 0.25 -17.58 -1.80
C VAL A 131 0.77 -16.26 -2.33
N GLY A 132 1.97 -16.31 -2.90
CA GLY A 132 2.58 -15.24 -3.68
C GLY A 132 1.98 -15.19 -5.08
N LEU A 133 1.47 -14.01 -5.42
CA LEU A 133 1.12 -13.44 -6.73
C LEU A 133 1.46 -14.27 -7.98
N ALA A 134 0.43 -14.60 -8.76
CA ALA A 134 0.57 -15.04 -10.14
C ALA A 134 1.08 -13.88 -11.02
N VAL A 135 2.25 -14.06 -11.63
CA VAL A 135 2.82 -13.17 -12.63
C VAL A 135 2.16 -13.47 -13.97
N VAL A 136 1.33 -12.56 -14.49
CA VAL A 136 0.94 -12.57 -15.90
C VAL A 136 1.90 -11.66 -16.66
N ALA A 137 2.97 -12.25 -17.18
CA ALA A 137 3.81 -11.62 -18.18
C ALA A 137 3.24 -11.97 -19.57
N THR A 138 2.62 -11.02 -20.25
CA THR A 138 2.32 -11.12 -21.69
C THR A 138 2.78 -9.87 -22.39
N VAL A 139 4.09 -9.80 -22.70
CA VAL A 139 4.59 -8.96 -23.79
C VAL A 139 5.72 -9.71 -24.50
N ALA A 140 5.59 -9.80 -25.83
CA ALA A 140 6.62 -10.09 -26.84
C ALA A 140 7.08 -11.55 -27.08
N VAL A 141 6.20 -12.38 -27.69
CA VAL A 141 6.65 -13.56 -28.49
C VAL A 141 6.41 -13.37 -30.00
N VAL A 142 6.01 -12.17 -30.45
CA VAL A 142 5.78 -11.90 -31.88
C VAL A 142 7.08 -11.73 -32.69
N TYR A 143 8.25 -11.66 -32.05
CA TYR A 143 9.49 -11.28 -32.73
C TYR A 143 10.38 -12.42 -33.26
N TRP A 144 9.95 -13.69 -33.23
CA TRP A 144 10.83 -14.82 -33.62
C TRP A 144 10.33 -15.72 -34.76
N VAL A 145 9.19 -15.43 -35.38
CA VAL A 145 8.66 -16.25 -36.50
C VAL A 145 8.96 -15.65 -37.88
N ILE A 146 9.75 -14.57 -37.94
CA ILE A 146 10.27 -14.05 -39.21
C ILE A 146 11.80 -14.00 -39.15
N LYS A 147 12.44 -15.12 -39.48
CA LYS A 147 13.59 -15.15 -40.38
C LYS A 147 13.81 -16.53 -40.97
#